data_AF-A0A966PPT3-F1
#
_entry.id   AF-A0A966PPT3-F1
#
_cell.length_a   1.000
_cell.length_b   1.000
_cell.length_c   1.000
_cell.angle_alpha   90.00
_cell.angle_beta   90.00
_cell.angle_gamma   90.00
#
_symmetry.space_group_name_H-M   'P 1'
#
loop_
_entity.id
_entity.type
_entity.pdbx_description
1 polymer ?
#
loop_
_entity_poly.entity_id
_entity_poly.type
_entity_poly.pdbx_seq_one_letter_code
_entity_poly.pdbx_strand_id
1 'polypeptide(L)'
;MAHTFVRDQDSLERLLSRLKSEERIALDTEFHRERTYFPRLALIQLAWSDGIAIIDPLSVDPTSITRIFDANHLIVLHAAQQDMDVLTHAVGAVPSRMFDTQIAAGFLGFSTPSLASLVNAELKVNLPKGDRLTDWLRRPLTESQLSYAASDVEHLLELEERLRTELTRRGRFEWAVEACEELRTRKTGPEDPS
;
A
#
# COMPACT_ATOMS: atom_id res chain seq x y z
N MET A 1 13.90 -8.67 3.14
CA MET A 1 14.19 -8.26 4.54
C MET A 1 13.45 -9.18 5.51
N ALA A 2 13.81 -9.24 6.80
CA ALA A 2 12.97 -9.93 7.78
C ALA A 2 11.69 -9.10 8.02
N HIS A 3 10.52 -9.76 8.01
CA HIS A 3 9.24 -9.12 8.30
C HIS A 3 8.74 -9.49 9.69
N THR A 4 7.96 -8.61 10.31
CA THR A 4 7.28 -8.88 11.59
C THR A 4 5.80 -9.13 11.34
N PHE A 5 5.27 -10.25 11.82
CA PHE A 5 3.82 -10.51 11.76
C PHE A 5 3.11 -10.04 13.04
N VAL A 6 2.25 -9.04 12.92
CA VAL A 6 1.54 -8.35 14.00
C VAL A 6 0.13 -8.93 14.12
N ARG A 7 -0.16 -9.55 15.28
CA ARG A 7 -1.38 -10.34 15.52
C ARG A 7 -2.08 -9.99 16.84
N ASP A 8 -1.63 -8.92 17.49
CA ASP A 8 -2.14 -8.45 18.77
C ASP A 8 -2.03 -6.92 18.82
N GLN A 9 -2.94 -6.31 19.59
CA GLN A 9 -3.06 -4.86 19.64
C GLN A 9 -1.79 -4.20 20.21
N ASP A 10 -1.15 -4.77 21.22
CA ASP A 10 0.04 -4.18 21.84
C ASP A 10 1.21 -4.11 20.86
N SER A 11 1.40 -5.13 20.03
CA SER A 11 2.39 -5.15 18.97
C SER A 11 2.08 -4.10 17.89
N LEU A 12 0.81 -3.91 17.54
CA LEU A 12 0.39 -2.86 16.61
C LEU A 12 0.68 -1.46 17.19
N GLU A 13 0.35 -1.21 18.45
CA GLU A 13 0.60 0.07 19.11
C GLU A 13 2.10 0.41 19.21
N ARG A 14 2.95 -0.59 19.47
CA ARG A 14 4.41 -0.44 19.42
C ARG A 14 4.91 -0.10 18.02
N LEU A 15 4.40 -0.80 17.00
CA LEU A 15 4.74 -0.53 15.60
C LEU A 15 4.36 0.90 15.22
N LEU A 16 3.12 1.32 15.47
CA LEU A 16 2.66 2.68 15.15
C LEU A 16 3.46 3.76 15.88
N SER A 17 3.87 3.49 17.12
CA SER A 17 4.76 4.41 17.86
C SER A 17 6.14 4.53 17.23
N ARG A 18 6.71 3.44 16.71
CA ARG A 18 7.98 3.43 15.96
C ARG A 18 7.87 4.18 14.63
N LEU A 19 6.72 4.07 13.95
CA LEU A 19 6.50 4.70 12.64
C LEU A 19 6.34 6.23 12.71
N LYS A 20 6.12 6.81 13.89
CA LYS A 20 5.98 8.28 14.07
C LYS A 20 7.17 9.09 13.53
N SER A 21 8.38 8.51 13.50
CA SER A 21 9.58 9.19 12.99
C SER A 21 9.80 8.99 11.49
N GLU A 22 8.99 8.19 10.81
CA GLU A 22 9.17 7.87 9.40
C GLU A 22 8.43 8.87 8.51
N GLU A 23 9.12 9.56 7.62
CA GLU A 23 8.48 10.52 6.70
C GLU A 23 7.73 9.81 5.55
N ARG A 24 8.13 8.58 5.23
CA ARG A 24 7.56 7.78 4.14
C ARG A 24 7.30 6.36 4.62
N ILE A 25 6.13 5.83 4.30
CA ILE A 25 5.71 4.48 4.64
C ILE A 25 5.07 3.87 3.40
N ALA A 26 5.55 2.71 2.97
CA ALA A 26 4.89 1.94 1.93
C ALA A 26 3.70 1.19 2.52
N LEU A 27 2.60 1.11 1.78
CA LEU A 27 1.38 0.41 2.18
C LEU A 27 0.84 -0.39 1.01
N ASP A 28 0.43 -1.63 1.31
CA ASP A 28 -0.37 -2.47 0.43
C ASP A 28 -1.46 -3.16 1.27
N THR A 29 -2.54 -3.61 0.61
CA THR A 29 -3.60 -4.37 1.28
C THR A 29 -3.99 -5.63 0.51
N GLU A 30 -4.32 -6.68 1.27
CA GLU A 30 -5.01 -7.85 0.70
C GLU A 30 -6.44 -7.87 1.18
N PHE A 31 -7.37 -8.17 0.27
CA PHE A 31 -8.80 -8.13 0.56
C PHE A 31 -9.58 -9.14 -0.28
N HIS A 32 -10.73 -9.54 0.24
CA HIS A 32 -11.67 -10.40 -0.48
C HIS A 32 -12.92 -9.61 -0.86
N ARG A 33 -13.27 -9.65 -2.14
CA ARG A 33 -14.60 -9.23 -2.61
C ARG A 33 -15.54 -10.42 -2.41
N GLU A 34 -16.19 -10.49 -1.25
CA GLU A 34 -17.27 -11.45 -1.02
C GLU A 34 -18.48 -11.09 -1.93
N ARG A 35 -19.56 -11.89 -1.93
CA ARG A 35 -20.84 -11.50 -2.59
C ARG A 35 -21.52 -10.28 -1.93
N THR A 36 -20.88 -9.70 -0.92
CA THR A 36 -21.29 -8.48 -0.25
C THR A 36 -20.93 -7.25 -1.09
N TYR A 37 -21.58 -6.14 -0.79
CA TYR A 37 -21.40 -4.89 -1.52
C TYR A 37 -20.00 -4.28 -1.36
N PHE A 38 -19.29 -4.61 -0.27
CA PHE A 38 -17.99 -4.01 0.10
C PHE A 38 -16.89 -5.07 0.25
N PRO A 39 -15.63 -4.72 -0.07
CA PRO A 39 -14.48 -5.61 0.09
C PRO A 39 -14.12 -5.76 1.57
N ARG A 40 -13.74 -6.98 1.95
CA ARG A 40 -13.30 -7.32 3.30
C ARG A 40 -11.78 -7.30 3.39
N LEU A 41 -11.25 -6.38 4.20
CA LEU A 41 -9.81 -6.27 4.48
C LEU A 41 -9.29 -7.52 5.18
N ALA A 42 -8.24 -8.13 4.62
CA ALA A 42 -7.71 -9.43 5.04
C ALA A 42 -6.24 -9.36 5.50
N LEU A 43 -5.47 -8.38 5.01
CA LEU A 43 -4.10 -8.11 5.43
C LEU A 43 -3.75 -6.65 5.15
N ILE A 44 -2.85 -6.09 5.98
CA ILE A 44 -2.21 -4.80 5.70
C ILE A 44 -0.70 -5.01 5.76
N GLN A 45 0.01 -4.50 4.77
CA GLN A 45 1.46 -4.58 4.69
C GLN A 45 2.02 -3.18 4.81
N LEU A 46 3.03 -3.00 5.66
CA LEU A 46 3.74 -1.74 5.84
C LEU A 46 5.23 -1.97 5.64
N ALA A 47 5.90 -1.07 4.94
CA ALA A 47 7.37 -0.99 4.95
C ALA A 47 7.83 0.44 5.21
N TRP A 48 8.95 0.57 5.92
CA TRP A 48 9.61 1.84 6.22
C TRP A 48 11.13 1.68 6.02
N SER A 49 11.91 2.67 6.43
CA SER A 49 13.35 2.74 6.14
C SER A 49 14.17 1.48 6.49
N ASP A 50 13.81 0.77 7.56
CA ASP A 50 14.58 -0.39 8.05
C ASP A 50 13.74 -1.61 8.45
N GLY A 51 12.47 -1.67 8.05
CA GLY A 51 11.63 -2.81 8.40
C GLY A 51 10.34 -2.96 7.60
N ILE A 52 9.77 -4.15 7.76
CA ILE A 52 8.51 -4.57 7.14
C ILE A 52 7.62 -5.19 8.22
N ALA A 53 6.35 -4.82 8.20
CA ALA A 53 5.33 -5.42 9.05
C ALA A 53 4.15 -5.92 8.21
N ILE A 54 3.65 -7.08 8.61
CA ILE A 54 2.41 -7.66 8.10
C ILE A 54 1.43 -7.65 9.26
N ILE A 55 0.30 -6.98 9.10
CA ILE A 55 -0.70 -6.81 10.15
C ILE A 55 -1.90 -7.69 9.81
N ASP A 56 -2.33 -8.51 10.78
CA ASP A 56 -3.58 -9.26 10.69
C ASP A 56 -4.75 -8.39 11.19
N PRO A 57 -5.54 -7.76 10.29
CA PRO A 57 -6.67 -6.91 10.68
C PRO A 57 -7.82 -7.68 11.34
N LEU A 58 -7.81 -9.03 11.28
CA LEU A 58 -8.82 -9.87 11.94
C LEU A 58 -8.52 -10.09 13.43
N SER A 59 -7.29 -9.81 13.86
CA SER A 59 -6.80 -10.08 15.22
C SER A 59 -6.53 -8.80 16.03
N VAL A 60 -6.73 -7.62 15.43
CA VAL A 60 -6.44 -6.29 16.02
C VAL A 60 -7.56 -5.31 15.65
N ASP A 61 -7.56 -4.10 16.21
CA ASP A 61 -8.38 -2.99 15.71
C ASP A 61 -7.67 -2.29 14.53
N PRO A 62 -8.09 -2.53 13.27
CA PRO A 62 -7.42 -1.97 12.11
C PRO A 62 -7.55 -0.45 12.03
N THR A 63 -8.54 0.18 12.71
CA THR A 63 -8.68 1.65 12.71
C THR A 63 -7.47 2.35 13.32
N SER A 64 -6.66 1.63 14.11
CA SER A 64 -5.41 2.14 14.68
C SER A 64 -4.41 2.62 13.61
N ILE A 65 -4.43 2.04 12.40
CA ILE A 65 -3.51 2.45 11.32
C ILE A 65 -3.76 3.88 10.84
N THR A 66 -4.94 4.46 11.09
CA THR A 66 -5.25 5.84 10.71
C THR A 66 -4.32 6.86 11.36
N ARG A 67 -3.60 6.48 12.42
CA ARG A 67 -2.57 7.31 13.05
C ARG A 67 -1.37 7.61 12.15
N ILE A 68 -1.14 6.81 11.11
CA ILE A 68 -0.10 7.10 10.09
C ILE A 68 -0.68 7.76 8.83
N PHE A 69 -1.97 8.12 8.83
CA PHE A 69 -2.63 8.75 7.67
C PHE A 69 -2.66 10.28 7.77
N ASP A 70 -1.96 10.87 8.73
CA ASP A 70 -1.83 12.33 8.86
C ASP A 70 -0.88 12.93 7.80
N ALA A 71 -0.67 14.25 7.85
CA ALA A 71 0.18 14.97 6.89
C ALA A 71 1.70 14.77 7.11
N ASN A 72 2.12 14.17 8.22
CA ASN A 72 3.53 13.93 8.52
C ASN A 72 4.10 12.80 7.67
N HIS A 73 3.25 11.85 7.28
CA HIS A 73 3.63 10.67 6.53
C HIS A 73 3.21 10.80 5.06
N LEU A 74 4.11 10.46 4.14
CA LEU A 74 3.76 10.14 2.76
C LEU A 74 3.53 8.63 2.64
N ILE A 75 2.31 8.23 2.31
CA ILE A 75 2.01 6.81 2.08
C ILE A 75 2.26 6.45 0.62
N VAL A 76 3.17 5.51 0.38
CA VAL A 76 3.56 5.04 -0.95
C VAL A 76 2.82 3.76 -1.27
N LEU A 77 2.09 3.72 -2.39
CA LEU A 77 1.33 2.56 -2.84
C LEU A 77 1.63 2.25 -4.32
N HIS A 78 1.08 1.15 -4.81
CA HIS A 78 1.09 0.82 -6.24
C HIS A 78 -0.31 0.42 -6.69
N ALA A 79 -0.89 1.13 -7.67
CA ALA A 79 -2.24 0.83 -8.18
C ALA A 79 -3.33 0.91 -7.09
N ALA A 80 -3.25 1.95 -6.25
CA ALA A 80 -3.93 2.15 -4.98
C ALA A 80 -5.45 2.31 -5.04
N GLN A 81 -6.05 2.33 -6.25
CA GLN A 81 -7.48 2.61 -6.41
C GLN A 81 -8.36 1.69 -5.57
N GLN A 82 -7.99 0.42 -5.47
CA GLN A 82 -8.75 -0.55 -4.68
C GLN A 82 -8.43 -0.48 -3.20
N ASP A 83 -7.17 -0.23 -2.85
CA ASP A 83 -6.77 0.01 -1.46
C ASP A 83 -7.53 1.19 -0.86
N MET A 84 -7.76 2.27 -1.62
CA MET A 84 -8.55 3.41 -1.15
C MET A 84 -10.00 3.03 -0.83
N ASP A 85 -10.64 2.21 -1.67
CA ASP A 85 -12.01 1.70 -1.42
C ASP A 85 -12.04 0.86 -0.14
N VAL A 86 -11.07 -0.05 0.00
CA VAL A 86 -10.95 -0.98 1.13
C VAL A 86 -10.69 -0.23 2.43
N LEU A 87 -9.73 0.70 2.45
CA LEU A 87 -9.39 1.50 3.62
C LEU A 87 -10.54 2.40 4.05
N THR A 88 -11.22 3.05 3.10
CA THR A 88 -12.41 3.86 3.40
C THR A 88 -13.48 3.03 4.10
N HIS A 89 -13.75 1.81 3.63
CA HIS A 89 -14.75 0.95 4.23
C HIS A 89 -14.30 0.34 5.56
N ALA A 90 -13.07 -0.16 5.64
CA ALA A 90 -12.58 -0.93 6.77
C ALA A 90 -12.14 -0.06 7.95
N VAL A 91 -11.56 1.12 7.68
CA VAL A 91 -11.00 2.00 8.72
C VAL A 91 -11.56 3.43 8.69
N GLY A 92 -12.46 3.75 7.74
CA GLY A 92 -13.12 5.05 7.68
C GLY A 92 -12.23 6.20 7.21
N ALA A 93 -11.02 5.91 6.73
CA ALA A 93 -10.06 6.93 6.32
C ALA A 93 -9.09 6.42 5.26
N VAL A 94 -8.51 7.36 4.52
CA VAL A 94 -7.40 7.17 3.58
C VAL A 94 -6.24 8.09 3.97
N PRO A 95 -5.01 7.83 3.50
CA PRO A 95 -3.88 8.72 3.74
C PRO A 95 -4.18 10.18 3.35
N SER A 96 -3.70 11.14 4.14
CA SER A 96 -3.78 12.57 3.80
C SER A 96 -2.81 12.94 2.68
N ARG A 97 -1.70 12.21 2.57
CA ARG A 97 -0.69 12.34 1.51
C ARG A 97 -0.37 10.95 0.99
N MET A 98 -0.43 10.78 -0.33
CA MET A 98 -0.06 9.52 -0.97
C MET A 98 0.72 9.72 -2.25
N PHE A 99 1.49 8.70 -2.62
CA PHE A 99 2.14 8.60 -3.92
C PHE A 99 1.89 7.21 -4.51
N ASP A 100 1.21 7.17 -5.66
CA ASP A 100 0.96 5.93 -6.40
C ASP A 100 2.02 5.75 -7.48
N THR A 101 2.84 4.71 -7.32
CA THR A 101 3.93 4.40 -8.24
C THR A 101 3.45 3.98 -9.64
N GLN A 102 2.25 3.43 -9.80
CA GLN A 102 1.68 3.09 -11.11
C GLN A 102 1.24 4.34 -11.86
N ILE A 103 0.57 5.27 -11.17
CA ILE A 103 0.20 6.58 -11.74
C ILE A 103 1.46 7.34 -12.15
N ALA A 104 2.44 7.44 -11.24
CA ALA A 104 3.71 8.10 -11.50
C ALA A 104 4.47 7.51 -12.69
N ALA A 105 4.47 6.18 -12.85
CA ALA A 105 5.07 5.52 -14.00
C ALA A 105 4.40 5.92 -15.34
N GLY A 106 3.09 6.19 -15.34
CA GLY A 106 2.39 6.71 -16.51
C GLY A 106 3.02 7.98 -17.07
N PHE A 107 3.46 8.89 -16.19
CA PHE A 107 4.13 10.15 -16.57
C PHE A 107 5.56 9.94 -17.12
N LEU A 108 6.13 8.74 -16.93
CA LEU A 108 7.40 8.32 -17.52
C LEU A 108 7.23 7.56 -18.85
N GLY A 109 6.00 7.27 -19.27
CA GLY A 109 5.65 6.59 -20.51
C GLY A 109 5.34 5.10 -20.35
N PHE A 110 5.22 4.61 -19.11
CA PHE A 110 4.70 3.27 -18.87
C PHE A 110 3.17 3.25 -19.09
N SER A 111 2.63 2.09 -19.42
CA SER A 111 1.18 1.89 -19.51
C SER A 111 0.57 1.69 -18.12
N THR A 112 0.06 0.49 -17.81
CA THR A 112 -0.43 0.09 -16.48
C THR A 112 0.47 -1.05 -15.96
N PRO A 113 1.75 -0.75 -15.63
CA PRO A 113 2.69 -1.79 -15.23
C PRO A 113 2.23 -2.43 -13.92
N SER A 114 2.46 -3.73 -13.78
CA SER A 114 2.39 -4.38 -12.46
C SER A 114 3.59 -3.96 -11.61
N LEU A 115 3.48 -4.09 -10.29
CA LEU A 115 4.57 -3.80 -9.38
C LEU A 115 5.85 -4.55 -9.78
N ALA A 116 5.75 -5.85 -10.02
CA ALA A 116 6.88 -6.68 -10.45
C ALA A 116 7.53 -6.18 -11.75
N SER A 117 6.72 -5.79 -12.75
CA SER A 117 7.26 -5.26 -14.01
C SER A 117 7.94 -3.90 -13.83
N LEU A 118 7.41 -3.05 -12.95
CA LEU A 118 7.91 -1.71 -12.71
C LEU A 118 9.20 -1.73 -11.89
N VAL A 119 9.22 -2.52 -10.81
CA VAL A 119 10.43 -2.79 -10.00
C VAL A 119 11.54 -3.37 -10.87
N ASN A 120 11.23 -4.31 -11.77
CA ASN A 120 12.22 -4.84 -12.70
C ASN A 120 12.74 -3.76 -13.67
N ALA A 121 11.84 -2.95 -14.24
CA ALA A 121 12.22 -1.93 -15.20
C ALA A 121 13.12 -0.84 -14.57
N GLU A 122 12.76 -0.35 -13.39
CA GLU A 122 13.39 0.80 -12.75
C GLU A 122 14.53 0.44 -11.78
N LEU A 123 14.41 -0.67 -11.04
CA LEU A 123 15.38 -1.09 -10.02
C LEU A 123 16.22 -2.30 -10.45
N LYS A 124 15.90 -2.95 -11.57
CA LYS A 124 16.56 -4.19 -12.04
C LYS A 124 16.45 -5.37 -11.05
N VAL A 125 15.46 -5.31 -10.15
CA VAL A 125 15.15 -6.38 -9.20
C VAL A 125 14.06 -7.28 -9.77
N ASN A 126 14.21 -8.59 -9.60
CA ASN A 126 13.16 -9.55 -9.93
C ASN A 126 12.38 -9.90 -8.66
N LEU A 127 11.13 -9.44 -8.58
CA LEU A 127 10.25 -9.88 -7.49
C LEU A 127 9.95 -11.38 -7.64
N PRO A 128 9.88 -12.12 -6.53
CA PRO A 128 9.49 -13.52 -6.57
C PRO A 128 8.09 -13.66 -7.17
N LYS A 129 7.88 -14.71 -7.97
CA LYS A 129 6.53 -15.08 -8.39
C LYS A 129 5.79 -15.63 -7.17
N GLY A 130 4.74 -14.95 -6.72
CA GLY A 130 3.84 -15.51 -5.74
C GLY A 130 2.42 -15.63 -6.27
N ASP A 131 1.68 -16.55 -5.66
CA ASP A 131 0.28 -16.79 -5.97
C ASP A 131 -0.58 -15.68 -5.35
N ARG A 132 -0.88 -14.67 -6.16
CA ARG A 132 -1.86 -13.62 -5.82
C ARG A 132 -3.30 -14.16 -5.67
N LEU A 133 -3.53 -15.41 -6.07
CA LEU A 133 -4.81 -16.12 -5.94
C LEU A 133 -4.76 -17.06 -4.73
N THR A 134 -4.81 -16.49 -3.54
CA THR A 134 -4.85 -17.24 -2.28
C THR A 134 -5.97 -16.75 -1.38
N ASP A 135 -6.43 -17.63 -0.49
CA ASP A 135 -7.41 -17.27 0.52
C ASP A 135 -6.73 -16.53 1.68
N TRP A 136 -6.59 -15.20 1.51
CA TRP A 136 -6.08 -14.28 2.54
C TRP A 136 -6.91 -14.20 3.82
N LEU A 137 -8.13 -14.73 3.89
CA LEU A 137 -8.91 -14.81 5.12
C LEU A 137 -8.57 -16.06 5.94
N ARG A 138 -7.96 -17.07 5.31
CA ARG A 138 -7.57 -18.30 6.00
C ARG A 138 -6.50 -18.02 7.04
N ARG A 139 -6.62 -18.67 8.20
CA ARG A 139 -5.63 -18.67 9.27
C ARG A 139 -5.28 -20.11 9.71
N PRO A 140 -4.03 -20.38 10.13
CA PRO A 140 -2.88 -19.48 10.08
C PRO A 140 -2.42 -19.22 8.63
N LEU A 141 -1.79 -18.07 8.39
CA LEU A 141 -1.11 -17.79 7.12
C LEU A 141 0.15 -18.66 7.00
N THR A 142 0.48 -19.08 5.78
CA THR A 142 1.71 -19.82 5.50
C THR A 142 2.91 -18.86 5.40
N GLU A 143 4.12 -19.40 5.59
CA GLU A 143 5.37 -18.66 5.40
C GLU A 143 5.47 -18.03 3.99
N SER A 144 4.96 -18.74 2.98
CA SER A 144 4.94 -18.26 1.59
C SER A 144 3.99 -17.09 1.39
N GLN A 145 2.82 -17.09 2.05
CA GLN A 145 1.87 -15.98 2.03
C GLN A 145 2.48 -14.75 2.69
N LEU A 146 3.11 -14.92 3.87
CA LEU A 146 3.79 -13.82 4.55
C LEU A 146 4.96 -13.27 3.73
N SER A 147 5.77 -14.14 3.13
CA SER A 147 6.90 -13.72 2.28
C SER A 147 6.44 -12.96 1.04
N TYR A 148 5.35 -13.41 0.40
CA TYR A 148 4.76 -12.71 -0.74
C TYR A 148 4.24 -11.33 -0.32
N ALA A 149 3.42 -11.25 0.74
CA ALA A 149 2.88 -10.00 1.25
C ALA A 149 3.99 -8.99 1.60
N ALA A 150 5.09 -9.45 2.22
CA ALA A 150 6.24 -8.59 2.48
C ALA A 150 6.86 -8.03 1.19
N SER A 151 6.92 -8.82 0.12
CA SER A 151 7.52 -8.42 -1.15
C SER A 151 6.75 -7.32 -1.90
N ASP A 152 5.45 -7.18 -1.65
CA ASP A 152 4.61 -6.15 -2.28
C ASP A 152 4.93 -4.72 -1.78
N VAL A 153 5.55 -4.61 -0.60
CA VAL A 153 5.96 -3.32 -0.01
C VAL A 153 7.47 -3.11 0.07
N GLU A 154 8.26 -4.19 -0.01
CA GLU A 154 9.72 -4.18 0.22
C GLU A 154 10.47 -3.14 -0.63
N HIS A 155 10.08 -2.98 -1.90
CA HIS A 155 10.77 -2.09 -2.84
C HIS A 155 10.01 -0.80 -3.16
N LEU A 156 8.85 -0.55 -2.54
CA LEU A 156 8.00 0.59 -2.90
C LEU A 156 8.67 1.94 -2.59
N LEU A 157 9.36 2.07 -1.45
CA LEU A 157 10.03 3.32 -1.08
C LEU A 157 11.22 3.64 -2.00
N GLU A 158 12.00 2.61 -2.35
CA GLU A 158 13.11 2.76 -3.30
C GLU A 158 12.59 3.09 -4.70
N LEU A 159 11.49 2.44 -5.11
CA LEU A 159 10.82 2.72 -6.38
C LEU A 159 10.28 4.15 -6.43
N GLU A 160 9.67 4.63 -5.35
CA GLU A 160 9.19 6.00 -5.24
C GLU A 160 10.31 7.02 -5.39
N GLU A 161 11.44 6.84 -4.70
CA GLU A 161 12.62 7.70 -4.82
C GLU A 161 13.14 7.74 -6.27
N ARG A 162 13.20 6.57 -6.92
CA ARG A 162 13.65 6.42 -8.30
C ARG A 162 12.72 7.14 -9.28
N LEU A 163 11.40 6.96 -9.14
CA LEU A 163 10.39 7.60 -9.97
C LEU A 163 10.37 9.12 -9.75
N ARG A 164 10.42 9.58 -8.50
CA ARG A 164 10.53 11.00 -8.12
C ARG A 164 11.73 11.64 -8.82
N THR A 165 12.91 11.03 -8.72
CA THR A 165 14.12 11.55 -9.34
C THR A 165 13.96 11.71 -10.85
N GLU A 166 13.45 10.69 -11.54
CA GLU A 166 13.29 10.73 -12.99
C GLU A 166 12.18 11.68 -13.45
N LEU A 167 11.08 11.78 -12.70
CA LEU A 167 10.00 12.73 -12.96
C LEU A 167 10.46 14.18 -12.76
N THR A 168 11.20 14.46 -11.69
CA THR A 168 11.79 15.79 -11.45
C THR A 168 12.75 16.17 -12.58
N ARG A 169 13.59 15.24 -13.03
CA ARG A 169 14.50 15.46 -14.18
C ARG A 169 13.74 15.83 -15.47
N ARG A 170 12.52 15.33 -15.64
CA ARG A 170 11.65 15.62 -16.79
C ARG A 170 10.70 16.80 -16.57
N GLY A 171 10.69 17.41 -15.38
CA GLY A 171 9.75 18.48 -15.01
C GLY A 171 8.29 18.00 -14.89
N ARG A 172 8.06 16.74 -14.52
CA ARG A 172 6.73 16.10 -14.48
C ARG A 172 6.31 15.62 -13.09
N PHE A 173 7.12 15.88 -12.06
CA PHE A 173 6.84 15.39 -10.70
C PHE A 173 5.53 15.93 -10.15
N GLU A 174 5.30 17.24 -10.26
CA GLU A 174 4.05 17.86 -9.81
C GLU A 174 2.81 17.26 -10.48
N TRP A 175 2.87 16.98 -11.79
CA TRP A 175 1.74 16.36 -12.50
C TRP A 175 1.41 14.95 -11.97
N ALA A 176 2.44 14.18 -11.61
CA ALA A 176 2.24 12.88 -11.00
C ALA A 176 1.63 13.00 -9.59
N VAL A 177 2.05 13.99 -8.81
CA VAL A 177 1.49 14.27 -7.48
C VAL A 177 0.03 14.72 -7.58
N GLU A 178 -0.30 15.62 -8.52
CA GLU A 178 -1.68 16.05 -8.80
C GLU A 178 -2.57 14.86 -9.19
N ALA A 179 -2.11 13.97 -10.06
CA ALA A 179 -2.87 12.78 -10.43
C ALA A 179 -3.05 11.79 -9.24
N CYS A 180 -2.08 11.70 -8.33
CA CYS A 180 -2.25 10.94 -7.09
C CYS A 180 -3.30 11.58 -6.18
N GLU A 181 -3.34 12.92 -6.10
CA GLU A 181 -4.33 13.67 -5.33
C GLU A 181 -5.75 13.53 -5.92
N GLU A 182 -5.88 13.51 -7.24
CA GLU A 182 -7.15 13.22 -7.93
C GLU A 182 -7.67 11.83 -7.57
N LEU A 183 -6.78 10.82 -7.50
CA LEU A 183 -7.16 9.48 -7.04
C LEU A 183 -7.61 9.51 -5.57
N ARG A 184 -6.83 10.16 -4.70
CA ARG A 184 -7.08 10.22 -3.25
C ARG A 184 -8.41 10.90 -2.90
N THR A 185 -8.81 11.91 -3.68
CA THR A 185 -10.03 12.70 -3.45
C THR A 185 -11.23 12.21 -4.27
N ARG A 186 -11.03 11.20 -5.13
CA ARG A 186 -12.12 10.58 -5.89
C ARG A 186 -13.17 10.04 -4.92
N LYS A 187 -14.43 10.39 -5.16
CA LYS A 187 -15.53 9.81 -4.40
C LYS A 187 -15.67 8.33 -4.77
N THR A 188 -15.57 7.46 -3.76
CA THR A 188 -15.73 6.01 -3.89
C THR A 188 -17.12 5.62 -3.39
N GLY A 189 -17.91 4.99 -4.25
CA GLY A 189 -19.26 4.52 -3.96
C GLY A 189 -20.12 4.47 -5.24
N PRO A 190 -21.24 3.73 -5.25
CA PRO A 190 -22.24 3.94 -6.29
C PRO A 190 -22.68 5.40 -6.20
N GLU A 191 -22.86 6.07 -7.34
CA GLU A 191 -23.79 7.21 -7.34
C GLU A 191 -25.12 6.66 -6.83
N ASP A 192 -25.60 7.18 -5.70
CA ASP A 192 -26.96 6.89 -5.24
C ASP A 192 -27.88 7.32 -6.37
N PRO A 193 -28.57 6.40 -7.07
CA PRO A 193 -29.46 6.75 -8.16
C PRO A 193 -30.76 7.25 -7.54
N SER A 194 -30.69 8.40 -6.86
CA SER A 194 -31.85 9.16 -6.39
C SER A 194 -32.51 9.88 -7.55
#